data_AF-A0A5K8AD37-F1
#
_entry.id   AF-A0A5K8AD37-F1
#
_cell.length_a   1.000
_cell.length_b   1.000
_cell.length_c   1.000
_cell.angle_alpha   90.00
_cell.angle_beta   90.00
_cell.angle_gamma   90.00
#
_symmetry.space_group_name_H-M   'P 1'
#
loop_
_entity.id
_entity.type
_entity.pdbx_description
1 polymer ?
#
loop_
_entity_poly.entity_id
_entity_poly.type
_entity_poly.pdbx_seq_one_letter_code
_entity_poly.pdbx_strand_id
1 'polypeptide(L)'
;MHNAIDYKQNILLVFDQFEELFTYPQGVGEVAESLAELLYNRIPKSFQRMLRLKQRKSPDLLTDEQWEFIQKPLNLKLVFSIRSDKMSLLDGLSTQIPNIFRYCYELKPLTRKQAEMAIIEPAKKQGVFNSASFDYDPGTLEAILNFLTQKDQRPIESFQLQILCQYIEENVVIKNNNALVKLSEVGDLAEIYRNYYGFSINKLGSKEEQKLAKIFIEEGLIFDEEQRRISMYEGQIYRDFDINDDLLGKLVDTHLIRAEPHSSGGYMYELSHDTLVAPILKQREQRQFEERQGKRRKKIIRFLIIVVIPIFLLLISFDLSSKGGFLESIAQSLFDEKQVQKWFKEIRKRDWDNMIAAVIGIPILVFSLLSPIYIIHEIVSG
;
A
#
# COMPACT_ATOMS: atom_id res chain seq x y z
N MET A 1 21.78 57.62 -17.95
CA MET A 1 21.56 56.80 -16.75
C MET A 1 20.69 55.62 -17.11
N HIS A 2 21.28 54.53 -17.60
CA HIS A 2 20.61 53.24 -17.68
C HIS A 2 21.19 52.41 -16.55
N ASN A 3 20.36 52.11 -15.55
CA ASN A 3 20.72 51.18 -14.49
C ASN A 3 20.91 49.81 -15.16
N ALA A 4 22.16 49.44 -15.43
CA ALA A 4 22.53 48.07 -15.69
C ALA A 4 22.21 47.28 -14.43
N ILE A 5 21.05 46.63 -14.42
CA ILE A 5 20.70 45.71 -13.35
C ILE A 5 21.63 44.51 -13.54
N ASP A 6 22.67 44.45 -12.69
CA ASP A 6 23.56 43.29 -12.55
C ASP A 6 22.76 42.13 -11.94
N TYR A 7 21.89 41.53 -12.76
CA TYR A 7 21.24 40.29 -12.43
C TYR A 7 22.29 39.18 -12.51
N LYS A 8 23.04 38.98 -11.41
CA LYS A 8 23.68 37.68 -11.13
C LYS A 8 22.57 36.65 -10.90
N GLN A 9 21.92 36.23 -11.96
CA GLN A 9 20.97 35.13 -11.92
C GLN A 9 21.77 33.84 -11.73
N ASN A 10 21.79 33.37 -10.49
CA ASN A 10 22.26 32.04 -10.17
C ASN A 10 21.15 31.07 -10.57
N ILE A 11 21.45 30.15 -11.48
CA ILE A 11 20.52 29.12 -11.91
C ILE A 11 20.89 27.85 -11.15
N LEU A 12 19.91 27.21 -10.50
CA LEU A 12 20.06 25.91 -9.87
C LEU A 12 19.18 24.91 -10.62
N LEU A 13 19.80 23.86 -11.17
CA LEU A 13 19.09 22.71 -11.70
C LEU A 13 19.21 21.56 -10.71
N VAL A 14 18.06 21.01 -10.32
CA VAL A 14 17.97 19.86 -9.43
C VAL A 14 17.40 18.72 -10.24
N PHE A 15 18.14 17.62 -10.30
CA PHE A 15 17.71 16.38 -10.92
C PHE A 15 17.43 15.37 -9.82
N ASP A 16 16.16 15.02 -9.64
CA ASP A 16 15.79 13.91 -8.78
C ASP A 16 15.89 12.59 -9.54
N GLN A 17 16.11 11.48 -8.83
CA GLN A 17 16.20 10.13 -9.41
C GLN A 17 17.11 10.04 -10.65
N PHE A 18 18.28 10.68 -10.58
CA PHE A 18 19.14 10.86 -11.74
C PHE A 18 19.66 9.53 -12.34
N GLU A 19 19.61 8.43 -11.60
CA GLU A 19 19.86 7.09 -12.11
C GLU A 19 18.94 6.67 -13.27
N GLU A 20 17.74 7.26 -13.40
CA GLU A 20 16.80 6.95 -14.48
C GLU A 20 17.40 7.24 -15.86
N LEU A 21 18.27 8.25 -15.96
CA LEU A 21 18.98 8.60 -17.20
C LEU A 21 19.68 7.38 -17.82
N PHE A 22 20.20 6.48 -17.00
CA PHE A 22 20.97 5.32 -17.44
C PHE A 22 20.10 4.11 -17.80
N THR A 23 18.79 4.21 -17.62
CA THR A 23 17.82 3.19 -18.06
C THR A 23 17.51 3.34 -19.55
N TYR A 24 17.77 4.52 -20.13
CA TYR A 24 17.60 4.76 -21.55
C TYR A 24 18.77 4.17 -22.35
N PRO A 25 18.51 3.43 -23.44
CA PRO A 25 19.54 2.77 -24.23
C PRO A 25 20.44 3.74 -25.02
N GLN A 26 20.01 4.99 -25.21
CA GLN A 26 20.74 6.05 -25.94
C GLN A 26 20.52 7.40 -25.25
N GLY A 27 21.41 8.36 -25.50
CA GLY A 27 21.24 9.76 -25.08
C GLY A 27 22.02 10.19 -23.83
N VAL A 28 22.57 9.27 -23.04
CA VAL A 28 23.40 9.61 -21.86
C VAL A 28 24.57 10.54 -22.23
N GLY A 29 25.27 10.23 -23.32
CA GLY A 29 26.37 11.06 -23.82
C GLY A 29 25.94 12.44 -24.32
N GLU A 30 24.77 12.54 -24.94
CA GLU A 30 24.22 13.81 -25.43
C GLU A 30 23.80 14.72 -24.27
N VAL A 31 23.22 14.13 -23.21
CA VAL A 31 22.92 14.82 -21.96
C VAL A 31 24.21 15.27 -21.28
N ALA A 32 25.23 14.40 -21.21
CA ALA A 32 26.54 14.74 -20.65
C ALA A 32 27.18 15.93 -21.36
N GLU A 33 27.18 15.92 -22.71
CA GLU A 33 27.71 17.00 -23.54
C GLU A 33 26.92 18.30 -23.32
N SER A 34 25.58 18.22 -23.32
CA SER A 34 24.72 19.38 -23.08
C SER A 34 24.94 20.00 -21.70
N LEU A 35 25.03 19.19 -20.65
CA LEU A 35 25.32 19.66 -19.29
C LEU A 35 26.73 20.25 -19.18
N ALA A 36 27.72 19.66 -19.85
CA ALA A 36 29.07 20.19 -19.89
C ALA A 36 29.14 21.54 -20.63
N GLU A 37 28.46 21.70 -21.77
CA GLU A 37 28.37 22.97 -22.49
C GLU A 37 27.78 24.08 -21.60
N LEU A 38 26.72 23.75 -20.85
CA LEU A 38 26.06 24.66 -19.91
C LEU A 38 26.96 25.02 -18.72
N LEU A 39 27.68 24.06 -18.14
CA LEU A 39 28.58 24.27 -16.99
C LEU A 39 29.83 25.07 -17.34
N TYR A 40 30.41 24.82 -18.52
CA TYR A 40 31.71 25.38 -18.92
C TYR A 40 31.57 26.62 -19.83
N ASN A 41 30.39 27.25 -19.83
CA ASN A 41 30.13 28.58 -20.41
C ASN A 41 30.34 28.69 -21.92
N ARG A 42 29.75 27.78 -22.69
CA ARG A 42 29.57 28.04 -24.12
C ARG A 42 28.09 27.98 -24.45
N ILE A 43 27.63 28.99 -25.18
CA ILE A 43 26.39 28.88 -25.95
C ILE A 43 26.52 27.57 -26.75
N PRO A 44 25.55 26.64 -26.69
CA PRO A 44 25.60 25.42 -27.48
C PRO A 44 25.91 25.74 -28.94
N LYS A 45 26.88 25.04 -29.53
CA LYS A 45 27.38 25.39 -30.88
C LYS A 45 26.25 25.41 -31.93
N SER A 46 25.27 24.52 -31.76
CA SER A 46 24.06 24.45 -32.57
C SER A 46 23.23 25.73 -32.50
N PHE A 47 22.99 26.23 -31.28
CA PHE A 47 22.25 27.46 -31.03
C PHE A 47 23.01 28.69 -31.54
N GLN A 48 24.33 28.75 -31.30
CA GLN A 48 25.18 29.83 -31.83
C GLN A 48 25.13 29.89 -33.37
N ARG A 49 25.20 28.73 -34.03
CA ARG A 49 25.09 28.64 -35.50
C ARG A 49 23.72 29.09 -35.99
N MET A 50 22.64 28.65 -35.35
CA MET A 50 21.28 29.07 -35.68
C MET A 50 21.10 30.58 -35.52
N LEU A 51 21.53 31.17 -34.40
CA LEU A 51 21.44 32.61 -34.15
C LEU A 51 22.19 33.40 -35.21
N ARG A 52 23.42 32.98 -35.58
CA ARG A 52 24.19 33.62 -36.66
C ARG A 52 23.47 33.54 -38.01
N LEU A 53 22.81 32.42 -38.32
CA LEU A 53 22.02 32.29 -39.56
C LEU A 53 20.79 33.20 -39.57
N LYS A 54 20.10 33.34 -38.42
CA LYS A 54 18.96 34.25 -38.29
C LYS A 54 19.38 35.72 -38.36
N GLN A 55 20.47 36.11 -37.71
CA GLN A 55 21.03 37.46 -37.81
C GLN A 55 21.41 37.84 -39.24
N ARG A 56 21.95 36.90 -40.02
CA ARG A 56 22.25 37.12 -41.44
C ARG A 56 21.01 37.41 -42.29
N LYS A 57 19.86 36.86 -41.92
CA LYS A 57 18.58 37.09 -42.60
C LYS A 57 17.86 38.35 -42.09
N SER A 58 18.12 38.73 -40.84
CA SER A 58 17.51 39.88 -40.16
C SER A 58 18.61 40.61 -39.37
N PRO A 59 19.25 41.63 -39.95
CA PRO A 59 20.39 42.33 -39.35
C PRO A 59 20.10 43.00 -38.01
N ASP A 60 18.83 43.33 -37.74
CA ASP A 60 18.37 43.99 -36.52
C ASP A 60 17.86 43.01 -35.44
N LEU A 61 18.06 41.70 -35.62
CA LEU A 61 17.50 40.67 -34.73
C LEU A 61 18.05 40.78 -33.30
N LEU A 62 19.36 41.00 -33.16
CA LEU A 62 20.03 41.21 -31.89
C LEU A 62 20.98 42.40 -32.02
N THR A 63 20.99 43.27 -31.02
CA THR A 63 21.98 44.34 -30.88
C THR A 63 23.33 43.77 -30.43
N ASP A 64 24.41 44.53 -30.58
CA ASP A 64 25.74 44.14 -30.10
C ASP A 64 25.74 43.89 -28.59
N GLU A 65 25.01 44.69 -27.82
CA GLU A 65 24.83 44.51 -26.37
C GLU A 65 24.13 43.19 -26.03
N GLN A 66 23.12 42.78 -26.81
CA GLN A 66 22.44 41.50 -26.63
C GLN A 66 23.35 40.32 -27.03
N TRP A 67 24.17 40.48 -28.06
CA TRP A 67 25.20 39.50 -28.43
C TRP A 67 26.24 39.30 -27.34
N GLU A 68 26.68 40.38 -26.72
CA GLU A 68 27.59 40.34 -25.58
C GLU A 68 26.92 39.69 -24.37
N PHE A 69 25.65 40.01 -24.10
CA PHE A 69 24.88 39.42 -23.02
C PHE A 69 24.74 37.90 -23.13
N ILE A 70 24.38 37.36 -24.32
CA ILE A 70 24.19 35.92 -24.52
C ILE A 70 25.51 35.14 -24.40
N GLN A 71 26.66 35.81 -24.60
CA GLN A 71 27.99 35.22 -24.41
C GLN A 71 28.47 35.22 -22.96
N LYS A 72 27.76 35.91 -22.05
CA LYS A 72 28.14 35.93 -20.64
C LYS A 72 27.98 34.52 -20.03
N PRO A 73 28.89 34.14 -19.11
CA PRO A 73 28.76 32.92 -18.31
C PRO A 73 27.39 32.80 -17.64
N LEU A 74 26.78 31.62 -17.69
CA LEU A 74 25.65 31.30 -16.83
C LEU A 74 26.20 30.89 -15.47
N ASN A 75 25.75 31.52 -14.39
CA ASN A 75 26.11 31.08 -13.05
C ASN A 75 25.25 29.87 -12.64
N LEU A 76 25.57 28.72 -13.24
CA LEU A 76 24.82 27.47 -13.11
C LEU A 76 25.36 26.59 -11.98
N LYS A 77 24.45 26.07 -11.18
CA LYS A 77 24.69 25.02 -10.18
C LYS A 77 23.84 23.81 -10.52
N LEU A 78 24.42 22.62 -10.42
CA LEU A 78 23.71 21.35 -10.61
C LEU A 78 23.70 20.59 -9.29
N VAL A 79 22.56 19.98 -8.98
CA VAL A 79 22.41 19.03 -7.87
C VAL A 79 21.77 17.76 -8.45
N PHE A 80 22.42 16.63 -8.23
CA PHE A 80 21.93 15.31 -8.62
C PHE A 80 21.56 14.55 -7.35
N SER A 81 20.30 14.11 -7.25
CA SER A 81 19.87 13.08 -6.31
C SER A 81 20.06 11.73 -6.99
N ILE A 82 20.84 10.84 -6.38
CA ILE A 82 21.06 9.49 -6.88
C ILE A 82 21.17 8.52 -5.72
N ARG A 83 20.67 7.30 -5.90
CA ARG A 83 20.88 6.24 -4.90
C ARG A 83 22.35 5.84 -4.79
N SER A 84 22.77 5.47 -3.58
CA SER A 84 24.15 5.08 -3.30
C SER A 84 24.60 3.85 -4.09
N ASP A 85 23.73 2.87 -4.30
CA ASP A 85 24.00 1.65 -5.09
C ASP A 85 24.11 1.91 -6.60
N LYS A 86 23.62 3.06 -7.08
CA LYS A 86 23.65 3.48 -8.47
C LYS A 86 24.69 4.57 -8.75
N MET A 87 25.43 5.01 -7.73
CA MET A 87 26.40 6.09 -7.84
C MET A 87 27.50 5.84 -8.89
N SER A 88 27.86 4.57 -9.12
CA SER A 88 28.83 4.18 -10.15
C SER A 88 28.39 4.52 -11.58
N LEU A 89 27.10 4.70 -11.84
CA LEU A 89 26.59 5.09 -13.16
C LEU A 89 27.09 6.49 -13.58
N LEU A 90 27.38 7.36 -12.62
CA LEU A 90 27.90 8.71 -12.86
C LEU A 90 29.29 8.70 -13.56
N ASP A 91 30.02 7.58 -13.53
CA ASP A 91 31.25 7.42 -14.29
C ASP A 91 31.03 7.68 -15.80
N GLY A 92 29.83 7.34 -16.31
CA GLY A 92 29.45 7.61 -17.70
C GLY A 92 29.48 9.09 -18.09
N LEU A 93 29.38 10.00 -17.12
CA LEU A 93 29.42 11.45 -17.33
C LEU A 93 30.80 12.06 -17.06
N SER A 94 31.70 11.32 -16.41
CA SER A 94 32.98 11.84 -15.91
C SER A 94 33.91 12.32 -17.03
N THR A 95 33.80 11.77 -18.23
CA THR A 95 34.57 12.24 -19.40
C THR A 95 34.23 13.69 -19.75
N GLN A 96 32.96 14.08 -19.68
CA GLN A 96 32.50 15.43 -20.05
C GLN A 96 32.43 16.37 -18.84
N ILE A 97 32.22 15.82 -17.64
CA ILE A 97 32.15 16.56 -16.37
C ILE A 97 33.14 15.94 -15.37
N PRO A 98 34.45 16.23 -15.49
CA PRO A 98 35.49 15.56 -14.68
C PRO A 98 35.36 15.74 -13.17
N ASN A 99 34.65 16.78 -12.73
CA ASN A 99 34.48 17.10 -11.31
C ASN A 99 33.11 16.66 -10.75
N ILE A 100 32.41 15.73 -11.42
CA ILE A 100 31.06 15.30 -11.00
C ILE A 100 31.03 14.70 -9.59
N PHE A 101 32.10 14.01 -9.19
CA PHE A 101 32.24 13.41 -7.85
C PHE A 101 32.85 14.34 -6.80
N ARG A 102 33.14 15.61 -7.13
CA ARG A 102 33.85 16.52 -6.21
C ARG A 102 33.06 16.81 -4.95
N TYR A 103 31.73 16.87 -5.05
CA TYR A 103 30.83 17.26 -3.96
C TYR A 103 29.72 16.23 -3.79
N CYS A 104 30.06 15.10 -3.19
CA CYS A 104 29.10 14.05 -2.87
C CYS A 104 28.71 14.13 -1.39
N TYR A 105 27.40 14.15 -1.13
CA TYR A 105 26.85 14.16 0.22
C TYR A 105 25.92 12.97 0.35
N GLU A 106 26.24 12.08 1.28
CA GLU A 106 25.39 10.94 1.60
C GLU A 106 24.26 11.38 2.54
N LEU A 107 23.02 11.07 2.17
CA LEU A 107 21.86 11.24 3.05
C LEU A 107 21.85 10.13 4.09
N LYS A 108 22.29 10.47 5.30
CA LYS A 108 22.25 9.55 6.43
C LYS A 108 20.84 9.43 6.99
N PRO A 109 20.55 8.33 7.72
CA PRO A 109 19.32 8.21 8.48
C PRO A 109 19.08 9.40 9.41
N LEU A 110 17.80 9.67 9.70
CA LEU A 110 17.43 10.81 10.53
C LEU A 110 17.92 10.61 11.96
N THR A 111 18.58 11.63 12.50
CA THR A 111 18.80 11.74 13.95
C THR A 111 17.48 12.01 14.66
N ARG A 112 17.42 11.73 15.97
CA ARG A 112 16.24 12.01 16.80
C ARG A 112 15.74 13.46 16.63
N LYS A 113 16.64 14.43 16.66
CA LYS A 113 16.31 15.86 16.49
C LYS A 113 15.79 16.17 15.08
N GLN A 114 16.36 15.55 14.04
CA GLN A 114 15.87 15.73 12.67
C GLN A 114 14.48 15.10 12.48
N ALA A 115 14.23 13.94 13.08
CA ALA A 115 12.91 13.34 13.06
C ALA A 115 11.88 14.16 13.82
N GLU A 116 12.25 14.74 14.97
CA GLU A 116 11.41 15.69 15.69
C GLU A 116 10.99 16.87 14.80
N MET A 117 11.96 17.50 14.13
CA MET A 117 11.67 18.58 13.17
C MET A 117 10.79 18.09 12.01
N ALA A 118 11.06 16.91 11.47
CA ALA A 118 10.28 16.31 10.38
C ALA A 118 8.84 15.93 10.80
N ILE A 119 8.55 15.79 12.09
CA ILE A 119 7.19 15.60 12.61
C ILE A 119 6.49 16.95 12.81
N ILE A 120 7.18 17.90 13.47
CA ILE A 120 6.58 19.14 13.94
C ILE A 120 6.41 20.17 12.80
N GLU A 121 7.43 20.35 11.97
CA GLU A 121 7.44 21.41 10.96
C GLU A 121 6.33 21.24 9.90
N PRO A 122 6.09 20.04 9.35
CA PRO A 122 4.98 19.83 8.42
C PRO A 122 3.61 20.07 9.08
N ALA A 123 3.42 19.60 10.32
CA ALA A 123 2.16 19.75 11.05
C ALA A 123 1.79 21.21 11.33
N LYS A 124 2.78 22.09 11.47
CA LYS A 124 2.60 23.54 11.68
C LYS A 124 2.43 24.34 10.39
N LYS A 125 2.64 23.71 9.24
CA LYS A 125 2.66 24.41 7.96
C LYS A 125 1.25 24.80 7.55
N GLN A 126 1.05 26.09 7.29
CA GLN A 126 -0.20 26.60 6.74
C GLN A 126 -0.15 26.57 5.20
N GLY A 127 -1.27 26.25 4.56
CA GLY A 127 -1.36 26.17 3.11
C GLY A 127 -2.62 25.46 2.64
N VAL A 128 -2.63 25.10 1.36
CA VAL A 128 -3.69 24.28 0.76
C VAL A 128 -3.37 22.81 1.04
N PHE A 129 -3.64 22.38 2.28
CA PHE A 129 -3.49 21.00 2.73
C PHE A 129 -4.83 20.42 3.15
N ASN A 130 -4.93 19.09 3.16
CA ASN A 130 -6.15 18.40 3.59
C ASN A 130 -6.41 18.58 5.09
N SER A 131 -5.36 18.64 5.90
CA SER A 131 -5.45 18.95 7.33
C SER A 131 -5.19 20.43 7.59
N ALA A 132 -5.87 20.99 8.60
CA ALA A 132 -5.45 22.25 9.20
C ALA A 132 -4.13 22.07 9.97
N SER A 133 -3.46 23.17 10.31
CA SER A 133 -2.28 23.14 11.19
C SER A 133 -2.65 22.55 12.55
N PHE A 134 -1.80 21.66 13.07
CA PHE A 134 -2.00 21.00 14.35
C PHE A 134 -0.67 20.84 15.11
N ASP A 135 -0.76 20.53 16.40
CA ASP A 135 0.36 20.30 17.30
C ASP A 135 0.32 18.90 17.92
N TYR A 136 1.44 18.50 18.54
CA TYR A 136 1.56 17.26 19.29
C TYR A 136 1.71 17.56 20.77
N ASP A 137 1.03 16.79 21.61
CA ASP A 137 1.33 16.79 23.04
C ASP A 137 2.78 16.31 23.28
N PRO A 138 3.57 16.96 24.17
CA PRO A 138 4.97 16.60 24.39
C PRO A 138 5.20 15.13 24.75
N GLY A 139 4.33 14.52 25.57
CA GLY A 139 4.43 13.11 25.93
C GLY A 139 4.15 12.19 24.75
N THR A 140 3.30 12.63 23.82
CA THR A 140 2.99 11.89 22.59
C THR A 140 4.17 11.92 21.62
N LEU A 141 4.75 13.09 21.41
CA LEU A 141 5.96 13.24 20.59
C LEU A 141 7.12 12.40 21.13
N GLU A 142 7.33 12.42 22.45
CA GLU A 142 8.37 11.61 23.08
C GLU A 142 8.12 10.10 22.90
N ALA A 143 6.87 9.65 23.07
CA ALA A 143 6.50 8.26 22.83
C ALA A 143 6.75 7.83 21.37
N ILE A 144 6.40 8.68 20.40
CA ILE A 144 6.66 8.46 18.98
C ILE A 144 8.16 8.32 18.71
N LEU A 145 8.97 9.27 19.19
CA LEU A 145 10.42 9.26 18.98
C LEU A 145 11.08 8.05 19.66
N ASN A 146 10.65 7.69 20.86
CA ASN A 146 11.15 6.51 21.57
C ASN A 146 10.80 5.21 20.84
N PHE A 147 9.62 5.15 20.23
CA PHE A 147 9.22 4.01 19.41
C PHE A 147 10.07 3.90 18.13
N LEU A 148 10.20 4.99 17.37
CA LEU A 148 10.95 5.02 16.10
C LEU A 148 12.44 4.74 16.28
N THR A 149 13.03 5.20 17.39
CA THR A 149 14.46 4.98 17.70
C THR A 149 14.74 3.67 18.43
N GLN A 150 13.69 2.92 18.82
CA GLN A 150 13.79 1.81 19.78
C GLN A 150 14.59 2.20 21.04
N LYS A 151 14.24 3.34 21.64
CA LYS A 151 15.00 3.96 22.76
C LYS A 151 16.46 4.25 22.39
N ASP A 152 16.65 4.96 21.28
CA ASP A 152 17.96 5.40 20.77
C ASP A 152 18.93 4.27 20.38
N GLN A 153 18.43 3.04 20.21
CA GLN A 153 19.24 1.89 19.78
C GLN A 153 19.44 1.83 18.27
N ARG A 154 18.54 2.46 17.50
CA ARG A 154 18.57 2.45 16.03
C ARG A 154 18.30 3.83 15.46
N PRO A 155 18.90 4.17 14.30
CA PRO A 155 18.52 5.36 13.56
C PRO A 155 17.08 5.25 13.06
N ILE A 156 16.46 6.40 12.80
CA ILE A 156 15.07 6.45 12.33
C ILE A 156 15.06 6.28 10.81
N GLU A 157 14.33 5.26 10.35
CA GLU A 157 14.01 5.09 8.94
C GLU A 157 12.90 6.07 8.54
N SER A 158 13.14 6.86 7.48
CA SER A 158 12.19 7.87 6.98
C SER A 158 10.82 7.27 6.63
N PHE A 159 10.79 6.04 6.13
CA PHE A 159 9.56 5.35 5.77
C PHE A 159 8.66 5.04 6.98
N GLN A 160 9.24 4.58 8.09
CA GLN A 160 8.46 4.34 9.31
C GLN A 160 7.84 5.65 9.81
N LEU A 161 8.62 6.72 9.76
CA LEU A 161 8.15 8.05 10.11
C LEU A 161 7.00 8.50 9.18
N GLN A 162 7.12 8.27 7.87
CA GLN A 162 6.10 8.62 6.90
C GLN A 162 4.77 7.88 7.16
N ILE A 163 4.81 6.55 7.35
CA ILE A 163 3.62 5.76 7.70
C ILE A 163 2.92 6.34 8.92
N LEU A 164 3.71 6.60 9.97
CA LEU A 164 3.18 7.05 11.23
C LEU A 164 2.53 8.43 11.13
N CYS A 165 3.24 9.40 10.53
CA CYS A 165 2.74 10.75 10.34
C CYS A 165 1.47 10.76 9.46
N GLN A 166 1.47 10.00 8.35
CA GLN A 166 0.30 9.89 7.49
C GLN A 166 -0.90 9.30 8.24
N TYR A 167 -0.68 8.24 9.02
CA TYR A 167 -1.76 7.64 9.82
C TYR A 167 -2.35 8.64 10.81
N ILE A 168 -1.51 9.39 11.53
CA ILE A 168 -1.93 10.38 12.51
C ILE A 168 -2.72 11.50 11.83
N GLU A 169 -2.21 12.04 10.72
CA GLU A 169 -2.87 13.10 9.99
C GLU A 169 -4.25 12.66 9.49
N GLU A 170 -4.36 11.49 8.87
CA GLU A 170 -5.62 11.01 8.30
C GLU A 170 -6.64 10.57 9.38
N ASN A 171 -6.20 9.81 10.38
CA ASN A 171 -7.11 9.11 11.30
C ASN A 171 -7.31 9.81 12.63
N VAL A 172 -6.39 10.69 13.04
CA VAL A 172 -6.49 11.44 14.29
C VAL A 172 -6.85 12.89 14.01
N VAL A 173 -6.12 13.56 13.10
CA VAL A 173 -6.31 14.99 12.84
C VAL A 173 -7.53 15.22 11.96
N ILE A 174 -7.56 14.68 10.74
CA ILE A 174 -8.65 14.94 9.77
C ILE A 174 -9.97 14.33 10.26
N LYS A 175 -9.95 13.07 10.70
CA LYS A 175 -11.17 12.35 11.08
C LYS A 175 -11.82 12.90 12.36
N ASN A 176 -11.02 13.31 13.36
CA ASN A 176 -11.55 13.78 14.64
C ASN A 176 -11.50 15.32 14.77
N ASN A 177 -10.97 16.03 13.76
CA ASN A 177 -10.74 17.46 13.77
C ASN A 177 -9.88 17.94 14.96
N ASN A 178 -8.84 17.15 15.28
CA ASN A 178 -7.98 17.39 16.45
C ASN A 178 -6.86 18.36 16.12
N ALA A 179 -6.82 19.50 16.82
CA ALA A 179 -5.73 20.46 16.73
C ALA A 179 -4.51 20.10 17.61
N LEU A 180 -4.68 19.19 18.58
CA LEU A 180 -3.61 18.69 19.45
C LEU A 180 -3.68 17.17 19.53
N VAL A 181 -2.68 16.51 18.98
CA VAL A 181 -2.60 15.04 18.94
C VAL A 181 -2.13 14.51 20.30
N LYS A 182 -2.93 13.63 20.91
CA LYS A 182 -2.60 12.94 22.16
C LYS A 182 -2.38 11.44 21.96
N LEU A 183 -1.51 10.84 22.77
CA LEU A 183 -1.16 9.43 22.68
C LEU A 183 -2.38 8.49 22.81
N SER A 184 -3.36 8.87 23.64
CA SER A 184 -4.61 8.12 23.80
C SER A 184 -5.44 8.03 22.51
N GLU A 185 -5.29 9.01 21.61
CA GLU A 185 -6.01 9.09 20.34
C GLU A 185 -5.24 8.38 19.23
N VAL A 186 -3.90 8.39 19.31
CA VAL A 186 -3.02 7.65 18.39
C VAL A 186 -3.14 6.14 18.61
N GLY A 187 -3.25 5.70 19.87
CA GLY A 187 -3.34 4.30 20.24
C GLY A 187 -1.98 3.59 20.28
N ASP A 188 -1.96 2.28 20.06
CA ASP A 188 -0.71 1.50 20.00
C ASP A 188 0.03 1.79 18.69
N LEU A 189 1.19 2.43 18.79
CA LEU A 189 2.07 2.72 17.66
C LEU A 189 2.43 1.45 16.87
N ALA A 190 2.57 0.31 17.55
CA ALA A 190 2.86 -0.95 16.89
C ALA A 190 1.66 -1.48 16.08
N GLU A 191 0.42 -1.17 16.48
CA GLU A 191 -0.77 -1.51 15.70
C GLU A 191 -0.85 -0.74 14.39
N ILE A 192 -0.35 0.51 14.36
CA ILE A 192 -0.35 1.33 13.15
C ILE A 192 0.39 0.59 12.02
N TYR A 193 1.58 0.06 12.29
CA TYR A 193 2.33 -0.71 11.29
C TYR A 193 1.69 -2.05 10.96
N ARG A 194 1.13 -2.74 11.97
CA ARG A 194 0.41 -4.02 11.74
C ARG A 194 -0.80 -3.85 10.83
N ASN A 195 -1.48 -2.71 10.95
CA ASN A 195 -2.71 -2.41 10.24
C ASN A 195 -2.47 -1.61 8.96
N TYR A 196 -1.30 -0.97 8.79
CA TYR A 196 -0.95 -0.16 7.63
C TYR A 196 -1.20 -0.88 6.31
N TYR A 197 -0.74 -2.13 6.19
CA TYR A 197 -1.02 -2.95 5.00
C TYR A 197 -2.53 -3.08 4.73
N GLY A 198 -3.31 -3.39 5.76
CA GLY A 198 -4.77 -3.52 5.64
C GLY A 198 -5.44 -2.19 5.25
N PHE A 199 -5.01 -1.07 5.84
CA PHE A 199 -5.51 0.26 5.51
C PHE A 199 -5.18 0.65 4.07
N SER A 200 -3.94 0.44 3.64
CA SER A 200 -3.49 0.74 2.28
C SER A 200 -4.25 -0.09 1.25
N ILE A 201 -4.47 -1.38 1.50
CA ILE A 201 -5.33 -2.20 0.63
C ILE A 201 -6.76 -1.68 0.61
N ASN A 202 -7.34 -1.30 1.75
CA ASN A 202 -8.73 -0.82 1.81
C ASN A 202 -8.95 0.52 1.10
N LYS A 203 -7.89 1.30 0.85
CA LYS A 203 -7.93 2.52 0.02
C LYS A 203 -8.00 2.23 -1.48
N LEU A 204 -7.69 1.00 -1.90
CA LEU A 204 -7.88 0.57 -3.28
C LEU A 204 -9.37 0.46 -3.59
N GLY A 205 -9.73 0.63 -4.87
CA GLY A 205 -11.11 0.82 -5.31
C GLY A 205 -12.04 -0.37 -5.00
N SER A 206 -12.23 -1.26 -5.97
CA SER A 206 -13.22 -2.33 -5.86
C SER A 206 -12.76 -3.46 -4.92
N LYS A 207 -13.71 -4.24 -4.40
CA LYS A 207 -13.40 -5.45 -3.61
C LYS A 207 -12.59 -6.48 -4.39
N GLU A 208 -12.71 -6.47 -5.72
CA GLU A 208 -11.93 -7.32 -6.61
C GLU A 208 -10.48 -6.84 -6.70
N GLU A 209 -10.26 -5.54 -6.92
CA GLU A 209 -8.92 -4.94 -6.90
C GLU A 209 -8.21 -5.21 -5.57
N GLN A 210 -8.93 -5.02 -4.45
CA GLN A 210 -8.41 -5.32 -3.11
C GLN A 210 -8.00 -6.79 -2.97
N LYS A 211 -8.74 -7.71 -3.58
CA LYS A 211 -8.44 -9.14 -3.53
C LYS A 211 -7.22 -9.50 -4.38
N LEU A 212 -7.14 -8.98 -5.61
CA LEU A 212 -6.01 -9.20 -6.51
C LEU A 212 -4.72 -8.64 -5.90
N ALA A 213 -4.78 -7.40 -5.37
CA ALA A 213 -3.67 -6.77 -4.67
C ALA A 213 -3.17 -7.60 -3.48
N LYS A 214 -4.08 -8.15 -2.66
CA LYS A 214 -3.71 -9.02 -1.54
C LYS A 214 -2.95 -10.26 -2.00
N ILE A 215 -3.48 -10.96 -2.99
CA ILE A 215 -2.85 -12.18 -3.52
C ILE A 215 -1.47 -11.85 -4.08
N PHE A 216 -1.37 -10.81 -4.90
CA PHE A 216 -0.10 -10.36 -5.47
C PHE A 216 0.95 -10.01 -4.41
N ILE A 217 0.60 -9.18 -3.43
CA ILE A 217 1.55 -8.75 -2.41
C ILE A 217 1.96 -9.92 -1.50
N GLU A 218 0.99 -10.72 -1.06
CA GLU A 218 1.20 -11.80 -0.09
C GLU A 218 1.85 -13.06 -0.66
N GLU A 219 1.71 -13.30 -1.97
CA GLU A 219 2.15 -14.53 -2.63
C GLU A 219 3.19 -14.27 -3.73
N GLY A 220 3.29 -13.04 -4.24
CA GLY A 220 4.23 -12.67 -5.32
C GLY A 220 5.47 -11.91 -4.85
N LEU A 221 5.37 -11.04 -3.84
CA LEU A 221 6.46 -10.14 -3.44
C LEU A 221 7.22 -10.57 -2.17
N ILE A 222 6.89 -11.74 -1.61
CA ILE A 222 7.52 -12.26 -0.40
C ILE A 222 8.01 -13.68 -0.66
N PHE A 223 9.28 -13.92 -0.37
CA PHE A 223 9.85 -15.25 -0.24
C PHE A 223 9.61 -15.75 1.18
N ASP A 224 8.68 -16.68 1.34
CA ASP A 224 8.17 -17.12 2.64
C ASP A 224 9.24 -17.79 3.50
N GLU A 225 10.07 -18.63 2.88
CA GLU A 225 11.06 -19.47 3.55
C GLU A 225 12.09 -18.63 4.33
N GLU A 226 12.45 -17.48 3.78
CA GLU A 226 13.43 -16.56 4.40
C GLU A 226 12.81 -15.25 4.89
N GLN A 227 11.49 -15.05 4.69
CA GLN A 227 10.78 -13.80 4.97
C GLN A 227 11.48 -12.60 4.32
N ARG A 228 11.84 -12.74 3.04
CA ARG A 228 12.53 -11.72 2.26
C ARG A 228 11.63 -11.14 1.17
N ARG A 229 11.90 -9.90 0.80
CA ARG A 229 11.25 -9.27 -0.35
C ARG A 229 11.74 -9.89 -1.65
N ILE A 230 10.85 -10.00 -2.62
CA ILE A 230 11.16 -10.41 -3.99
C ILE A 230 10.75 -9.28 -4.93
N SER A 231 11.60 -8.99 -5.90
CA SER A 231 11.26 -8.14 -7.03
C SER A 231 10.65 -8.96 -8.16
N MET A 232 9.54 -8.49 -8.75
CA MET A 232 8.84 -9.16 -9.84
C MET A 232 8.69 -8.25 -11.06
N TYR A 233 8.85 -8.80 -12.26
CA TYR A 233 8.68 -8.04 -13.50
C TYR A 233 7.20 -7.81 -13.82
N GLU A 234 6.85 -6.62 -14.31
CA GLU A 234 5.47 -6.23 -14.64
C GLU A 234 4.72 -7.25 -15.51
N GLY A 235 5.39 -7.82 -16.52
CA GLY A 235 4.79 -8.83 -17.39
C GLY A 235 4.45 -10.16 -16.69
N GLN A 236 5.16 -10.51 -15.60
CA GLN A 236 4.79 -11.64 -14.75
C GLN A 236 3.58 -11.28 -13.89
N ILE A 237 3.53 -10.04 -13.39
CA ILE A 237 2.44 -9.55 -12.56
C ILE A 237 1.12 -9.57 -13.35
N TYR A 238 1.13 -9.06 -14.59
CA TYR A 238 -0.04 -9.08 -15.47
C TYR A 238 -0.56 -10.50 -15.72
N ARG A 239 0.35 -11.44 -15.99
CA ARG A 239 0.00 -12.81 -16.37
C ARG A 239 -0.46 -13.65 -15.19
N ASP A 240 0.26 -13.57 -14.07
CA ASP A 240 0.11 -14.51 -12.96
C ASP A 240 -0.89 -14.01 -11.90
N PHE A 241 -1.12 -12.70 -11.83
CA PHE A 241 -1.98 -12.06 -10.82
C PHE A 241 -3.15 -11.26 -11.40
N ASP A 242 -3.26 -11.13 -12.72
CA ASP A 242 -4.35 -10.40 -13.41
C ASP A 242 -4.49 -8.94 -12.92
N ILE A 243 -3.36 -8.33 -12.55
CA ILE A 243 -3.29 -6.92 -12.17
C ILE A 243 -2.94 -6.11 -13.42
N ASN A 244 -3.64 -5.01 -13.67
CA ASN A 244 -3.36 -4.10 -14.79
C ASN A 244 -2.52 -2.88 -14.35
N ASP A 245 -2.12 -2.05 -15.31
CA ASP A 245 -1.31 -0.86 -15.07
C ASP A 245 -1.96 0.14 -14.11
N ASP A 246 -3.28 0.32 -14.20
CA ASP A 246 -4.04 1.23 -13.34
C ASP A 246 -3.97 0.78 -11.87
N LEU A 247 -4.15 -0.51 -11.60
CA LEU A 247 -4.04 -1.05 -10.25
C LEU A 247 -2.59 -1.08 -9.74
N LEU A 248 -1.60 -1.35 -10.59
CA LEU A 248 -0.18 -1.20 -10.22
C LEU A 248 0.16 0.25 -9.84
N GLY A 249 -0.32 1.22 -10.63
CA GLY A 249 -0.16 2.64 -10.32
C GLY A 249 -0.74 3.00 -8.96
N LYS A 250 -1.99 2.60 -8.70
CA LYS A 250 -2.63 2.78 -7.38
C LYS A 250 -1.81 2.14 -6.25
N LEU A 251 -1.27 0.94 -6.46
CA LEU A 251 -0.46 0.27 -5.46
C LEU A 251 0.86 1.01 -5.17
N VAL A 252 1.53 1.53 -6.20
CA VAL A 252 2.69 2.41 -6.01
C VAL A 252 2.31 3.67 -5.24
N ASP A 253 1.16 4.27 -5.56
CA ASP A 253 0.66 5.47 -4.86
C ASP A 253 0.36 5.19 -3.38
N THR A 254 -0.01 3.96 -3.00
CA THR A 254 -0.13 3.60 -1.58
C THR A 254 1.19 3.50 -0.83
N HIS A 255 2.33 3.53 -1.53
CA HIS A 255 3.68 3.33 -1.01
C HIS A 255 3.93 1.93 -0.41
N LEU A 256 3.03 0.96 -0.62
CA LEU A 256 3.26 -0.44 -0.25
C LEU A 256 4.33 -1.09 -1.11
N ILE A 257 4.33 -0.76 -2.40
CA ILE A 257 5.28 -1.25 -3.38
C ILE A 257 6.01 -0.07 -4.04
N ARG A 258 7.20 -0.35 -4.54
CA ARG A 258 7.99 0.56 -5.36
C ARG A 258 8.19 -0.04 -6.75
N ALA A 259 8.30 0.82 -7.75
CA ALA A 259 8.68 0.45 -9.11
C ALA A 259 10.13 0.87 -9.37
N GLU A 260 10.92 -0.03 -9.95
CA GLU A 260 12.28 0.24 -10.41
C GLU A 260 12.37 -0.06 -11.91
N PRO A 261 12.86 0.87 -12.75
CA PRO A 261 13.04 0.59 -14.17
C PRO A 261 14.01 -0.57 -14.39
N HIS A 262 13.67 -1.45 -15.32
CA HIS A 262 14.53 -2.57 -15.69
C HIS A 262 15.42 -2.22 -16.89
N SER A 263 16.66 -2.71 -16.89
CA SER A 263 17.66 -2.42 -17.93
C SER A 263 17.24 -2.87 -19.34
N SER A 264 16.34 -3.85 -19.43
CA SER A 264 15.83 -4.38 -20.70
C SER A 264 14.49 -3.75 -21.11
N GLY A 265 14.04 -2.71 -20.40
CA GLY A 265 12.72 -2.10 -20.54
C GLY A 265 11.70 -2.65 -19.53
N GLY A 266 10.64 -1.88 -19.30
CA GLY A 266 9.60 -2.17 -18.30
C GLY A 266 10.05 -1.90 -16.85
N TYR A 267 9.23 -2.32 -15.89
CA TYR A 267 9.47 -2.10 -14.46
C TYR A 267 9.52 -3.41 -13.66
N MET A 268 10.34 -3.38 -12.62
CA MET A 268 10.34 -4.36 -11.53
C MET A 268 9.63 -3.77 -10.33
N TYR A 269 8.77 -4.55 -9.69
CA TYR A 269 8.04 -4.15 -8.51
C TYR A 269 8.48 -4.96 -7.30
N GLU A 270 8.62 -4.30 -6.16
CA GLU A 270 9.00 -4.91 -4.89
C GLU A 270 8.29 -4.18 -3.75
N LEU A 271 8.14 -4.83 -2.59
CA LEU A 271 7.76 -4.14 -1.36
C LEU A 271 8.72 -3.01 -1.02
N SER A 272 8.18 -1.86 -0.63
CA SER A 272 8.97 -0.66 -0.34
C SER A 272 9.98 -0.88 0.79
N HIS A 273 9.60 -1.63 1.84
CA HIS A 273 10.45 -1.88 3.01
C HIS A 273 10.26 -3.28 3.61
N ASP A 274 11.34 -3.81 4.20
CA ASP A 274 11.35 -5.11 4.90
C ASP A 274 10.42 -5.15 6.12
N THR A 275 10.18 -3.99 6.75
CA THR A 275 9.32 -3.87 7.94
C THR A 275 7.86 -4.25 7.67
N LEU A 276 7.44 -4.24 6.40
CA LEU A 276 6.09 -4.64 5.97
C LEU A 276 5.93 -6.17 5.87
N VAL A 277 7.00 -6.94 5.72
CA VAL A 277 6.94 -8.38 5.44
C VAL A 277 6.21 -9.12 6.55
N ALA A 278 6.62 -8.93 7.82
CA ALA A 278 6.01 -9.63 8.95
C ALA A 278 4.52 -9.27 9.15
N PRO A 279 4.10 -7.97 9.09
CA PRO A 279 2.69 -7.60 9.07
C PRO A 279 1.88 -8.27 7.94
N ILE A 280 2.41 -8.29 6.72
CA ILE A 280 1.73 -8.88 5.55
C ILE A 280 1.53 -10.38 5.75
N LEU A 281 2.58 -11.12 6.15
CA LEU A 281 2.50 -12.56 6.42
C LEU A 281 1.46 -12.89 7.49
N LYS A 282 1.39 -12.09 8.57
CA LYS A 282 0.38 -12.27 9.61
C LYS A 282 -1.05 -12.06 9.09
N GLN A 283 -1.27 -11.04 8.25
CA GLN A 283 -2.59 -10.83 7.64
C GLN A 283 -2.95 -11.93 6.64
N ARG A 284 -1.96 -12.45 5.90
CA ARG A 284 -2.12 -13.61 5.01
C ARG A 284 -2.59 -14.85 5.79
N GLU A 285 -1.94 -15.15 6.92
CA GLU A 285 -2.34 -16.28 7.77
C GLU A 285 -3.80 -16.15 8.24
N GLN A 286 -4.19 -14.95 8.67
CA GLN A 286 -5.55 -14.66 9.09
C GLN A 286 -6.55 -14.85 7.94
N ARG A 287 -6.26 -14.31 6.75
CA ARG A 287 -7.08 -14.49 5.54
C ARG A 287 -7.21 -15.97 5.19
N GLN A 288 -6.10 -16.71 5.15
CA GLN A 288 -6.10 -18.14 4.84
C GLN A 288 -6.91 -18.95 5.86
N PHE A 289 -6.82 -18.60 7.15
CA PHE A 289 -7.63 -19.21 8.19
C PHE A 289 -9.13 -18.97 7.93
N GLU A 290 -9.54 -17.73 7.68
CA GLU A 290 -10.92 -17.36 7.35
C GLU A 290 -11.44 -18.07 6.10
N GLU A 291 -10.63 -18.14 5.05
CA GLU A 291 -10.97 -18.87 3.82
C GLU A 291 -11.14 -20.38 4.07
N ARG A 292 -10.28 -21.00 4.88
CA ARG A 292 -10.40 -22.42 5.26
C ARG A 292 -11.68 -22.67 6.05
N GLN A 293 -12.01 -21.81 7.01
CA GLN A 293 -13.25 -21.89 7.77
C GLN A 293 -14.49 -21.69 6.88
N GLY A 294 -14.46 -20.70 5.98
CA GLY A 294 -15.53 -20.44 5.02
C GLY A 294 -15.75 -21.60 4.05
N LYS A 295 -14.67 -22.21 3.52
CA LYS A 295 -14.74 -23.42 2.69
C LYS A 295 -15.33 -24.60 3.47
N ARG A 296 -14.96 -24.78 4.74
CA ARG A 296 -15.51 -25.83 5.62
C ARG A 296 -17.00 -25.61 5.87
N ARG A 297 -17.42 -24.38 6.19
CA ARG A 297 -18.82 -24.00 6.40
C ARG A 297 -19.67 -24.25 5.15
N LYS A 298 -19.19 -23.84 3.96
CA LYS A 298 -19.86 -24.10 2.67
C LYS A 298 -19.99 -25.59 2.38
N LYS A 299 -18.96 -26.40 2.67
CA LYS A 299 -19.04 -27.88 2.53
C LYS A 299 -20.10 -28.48 3.46
N ILE A 300 -20.17 -28.03 4.72
CA ILE A 300 -21.18 -28.48 5.68
C ILE A 300 -22.58 -28.11 5.21
N ILE A 301 -22.81 -26.85 4.82
CA ILE A 301 -24.10 -26.39 4.30
C ILE A 301 -24.51 -27.20 3.05
N ARG A 302 -23.57 -27.41 2.12
CA ARG A 302 -23.84 -28.21 0.91
C ARG A 302 -24.16 -29.67 1.24
N PHE A 303 -23.47 -30.26 2.22
CA PHE A 303 -23.79 -31.61 2.69
C PHE A 303 -25.18 -31.69 3.33
N LEU A 304 -25.55 -30.72 4.17
CA LEU A 304 -26.89 -30.64 4.76
C LEU A 304 -27.98 -30.55 3.69
N ILE A 305 -27.80 -29.68 2.69
CA ILE A 305 -28.78 -29.50 1.61
C ILE A 305 -28.91 -30.74 0.72
N ILE A 306 -27.80 -31.38 0.36
CA ILE A 306 -27.80 -32.50 -0.61
C ILE A 306 -28.16 -33.84 0.04
N VAL A 307 -27.79 -34.05 1.31
CA VAL A 307 -27.92 -35.37 1.95
C VAL A 307 -29.02 -35.36 3.00
N VAL A 308 -28.97 -34.41 3.94
CA VAL A 308 -29.84 -34.45 5.13
C VAL A 308 -31.27 -34.05 4.80
N ILE A 309 -31.47 -32.96 4.03
CA ILE A 309 -32.82 -32.49 3.67
C ILE A 309 -33.60 -33.52 2.84
N PRO A 310 -33.04 -34.15 1.79
CA PRO A 310 -33.79 -35.12 0.99
C PRO A 310 -34.14 -36.39 1.78
N ILE A 311 -33.22 -36.88 2.62
CA ILE A 311 -33.50 -38.02 3.51
C ILE A 311 -34.65 -37.68 4.46
N PHE A 312 -34.63 -36.48 5.04
CA PHE A 312 -35.69 -36.02 5.93
C PHE A 312 -37.05 -35.90 5.22
N LEU A 313 -37.07 -35.34 4.01
CA LEU A 313 -38.28 -35.27 3.17
C LEU A 313 -38.80 -36.68 2.78
N LEU A 314 -37.90 -37.63 2.53
CA LEU A 314 -38.24 -39.03 2.26
C LEU A 314 -38.89 -39.68 3.49
N LEU A 315 -38.34 -39.45 4.68
CA LEU A 315 -38.90 -39.97 5.93
C LEU A 315 -40.28 -39.37 6.23
N ILE A 316 -40.48 -38.07 5.98
CA ILE A 316 -41.81 -37.44 6.08
C ILE A 316 -42.79 -38.04 5.08
N SER A 317 -42.36 -38.21 3.82
CA SER A 317 -43.21 -38.80 2.77
C SER A 317 -43.59 -40.25 3.11
N PHE A 318 -42.66 -41.02 3.67
CA PHE A 318 -42.90 -42.37 4.14
C PHE A 318 -43.90 -42.41 5.31
N ASP A 319 -43.72 -41.54 6.31
CA ASP A 319 -44.60 -41.45 7.49
C ASP A 319 -46.03 -41.04 7.10
N LEU A 320 -46.18 -40.12 6.15
CA LEU A 320 -47.49 -39.75 5.57
C LEU A 320 -48.14 -40.91 4.82
N SER A 321 -47.36 -41.76 4.15
CA SER A 321 -47.84 -42.92 3.41
C SER A 321 -48.21 -44.10 4.32
N SER A 322 -47.51 -44.29 5.44
CA SER A 322 -47.66 -45.44 6.34
C SER A 322 -48.78 -45.29 7.39
N LYS A 323 -49.75 -44.39 7.17
CA LYS A 323 -50.82 -44.01 8.13
C LYS A 323 -50.34 -43.27 9.39
N GLY A 324 -49.13 -42.71 9.37
CA GLY A 324 -48.52 -41.94 10.46
C GLY A 324 -47.99 -42.78 11.63
N GLY A 325 -46.96 -42.27 12.32
CA GLY A 325 -46.44 -42.82 13.59
C GLY A 325 -45.02 -43.40 13.53
N PHE A 326 -44.42 -43.51 12.34
CA PHE A 326 -43.04 -43.96 12.16
C PHE A 326 -42.04 -42.92 12.72
N LEU A 327 -42.22 -41.64 12.38
CA LEU A 327 -41.39 -40.56 12.95
C LEU A 327 -41.56 -40.45 14.47
N GLU A 328 -42.76 -40.71 15.00
CA GLU A 328 -43.05 -40.68 16.44
C GLU A 328 -42.31 -41.81 17.17
N SER A 329 -42.27 -43.02 16.60
CA SER A 329 -41.50 -44.15 17.14
C SER A 329 -39.98 -43.92 17.14
N ILE A 330 -39.44 -43.34 16.06
CA ILE A 330 -38.01 -43.01 15.97
C ILE A 330 -37.66 -41.95 17.02
N ALA A 331 -38.50 -40.91 17.15
CA ALA A 331 -38.26 -39.84 18.11
C ALA A 331 -38.30 -40.37 19.56
N GLN A 332 -39.26 -41.24 19.89
CA GLN A 332 -39.33 -41.89 21.21
C GLN A 332 -38.13 -42.80 21.51
N SER A 333 -37.47 -43.36 20.50
CA SER A 333 -36.26 -44.17 20.68
C SER A 333 -34.99 -43.36 20.95
N LEU A 334 -34.97 -42.09 20.53
CA LEU A 334 -33.78 -41.22 20.56
C LEU A 334 -33.85 -40.13 21.64
N PHE A 335 -35.04 -39.78 22.12
CA PHE A 335 -35.26 -38.65 23.02
C PHE A 335 -36.23 -39.01 24.15
N ASP A 336 -36.16 -38.26 25.25
CA ASP A 336 -37.02 -38.46 26.42
C ASP A 336 -38.51 -38.32 26.03
N GLU A 337 -39.31 -39.28 26.47
CA GLU A 337 -40.70 -39.53 26.06
C GLU A 337 -41.59 -38.30 26.30
N LYS A 338 -41.35 -37.58 27.40
CA LYS A 338 -42.07 -36.34 27.75
C LYS A 338 -41.80 -35.20 26.75
N GLN A 339 -40.61 -35.14 26.21
CA GLN A 339 -40.17 -34.08 25.30
C GLN A 339 -40.72 -34.33 23.89
N VAL A 340 -40.67 -35.59 23.45
CA VAL A 340 -41.26 -36.04 22.18
C VAL A 340 -42.78 -35.80 22.16
N GLN A 341 -43.49 -36.17 23.23
CA GLN A 341 -44.94 -35.95 23.30
C GLN A 341 -45.32 -34.46 23.28
N LYS A 342 -44.50 -33.58 23.86
CA LYS A 342 -44.71 -32.13 23.81
C LYS A 342 -44.63 -31.62 22.36
N TRP A 343 -43.61 -32.02 21.60
CA TRP A 343 -43.44 -31.63 20.20
C TRP A 343 -44.58 -32.10 19.30
N PHE A 344 -44.98 -33.38 19.39
CA PHE A 344 -46.07 -33.92 18.56
C PHE A 344 -47.44 -33.28 18.89
N LYS A 345 -47.65 -32.84 20.13
CA LYS A 345 -48.85 -32.11 20.55
C LYS A 345 -48.91 -30.69 19.99
N GLU A 346 -47.76 -30.01 19.87
CA GLU A 346 -47.65 -28.70 19.21
C GLU A 346 -47.82 -28.82 17.68
N ILE A 347 -47.28 -29.86 17.05
CA ILE A 347 -47.45 -30.14 15.60
C ILE A 347 -48.92 -30.34 15.22
N ARG A 348 -49.70 -31.10 16.01
CA ARG A 348 -51.14 -31.32 15.77
C ARG A 348 -51.98 -30.04 15.87
N LYS A 349 -51.46 -28.97 16.48
CA LYS A 349 -52.14 -27.67 16.58
C LYS A 349 -52.01 -26.79 15.32
N ARG A 350 -51.33 -27.23 14.25
CA ARG A 350 -51.14 -26.47 12.98
C ARG A 350 -50.53 -25.08 13.17
N ASP A 351 -49.64 -24.95 14.14
CA ASP A 351 -48.93 -23.70 14.42
C ASP A 351 -47.65 -23.64 13.57
N TRP A 352 -47.76 -23.06 12.37
CA TRP A 352 -46.75 -23.14 11.30
C TRP A 352 -45.41 -22.47 11.67
N ASP A 353 -45.43 -21.45 12.52
CA ASP A 353 -44.21 -20.74 12.98
C ASP A 353 -43.36 -21.61 13.91
N ASN A 354 -44.00 -22.40 14.79
CA ASN A 354 -43.34 -23.41 15.62
C ASN A 354 -42.89 -24.63 14.79
N MET A 355 -43.53 -24.89 13.65
CA MET A 355 -43.21 -25.99 12.76
C MET A 355 -41.90 -25.77 11.98
N ILE A 356 -41.64 -24.54 11.53
CA ILE A 356 -40.35 -24.16 10.93
C ILE A 356 -39.23 -24.28 11.97
N ALA A 357 -39.48 -23.82 13.20
CA ALA A 357 -38.53 -23.96 14.31
C ALA A 357 -38.27 -25.43 14.70
N ALA A 358 -39.25 -26.32 14.60
CA ALA A 358 -39.09 -27.76 14.88
C ALA A 358 -38.45 -28.53 13.71
N VAL A 359 -38.81 -28.22 12.46
CA VAL A 359 -38.23 -28.85 11.26
C VAL A 359 -36.79 -28.39 11.00
N ILE A 360 -36.45 -27.15 11.37
CA ILE A 360 -35.06 -26.66 11.42
C ILE A 360 -34.37 -27.15 12.71
N GLY A 361 -35.10 -27.23 13.82
CA GLY A 361 -34.59 -27.60 15.14
C GLY A 361 -34.24 -29.08 15.30
N ILE A 362 -34.96 -30.01 14.66
CA ILE A 362 -34.70 -31.45 14.75
C ILE A 362 -33.35 -31.85 14.11
N PRO A 363 -33.00 -31.37 12.90
CA PRO A 363 -31.66 -31.53 12.36
C PRO A 363 -30.58 -30.88 13.23
N ILE A 364 -30.87 -29.70 13.84
CA ILE A 364 -29.93 -28.96 14.69
C ILE A 364 -29.69 -29.66 16.04
N LEU A 365 -30.71 -30.26 16.65
CA LEU A 365 -30.63 -31.03 17.91
C LEU A 365 -29.97 -32.39 17.72
N VAL A 366 -30.25 -33.08 16.61
CA VAL A 366 -29.56 -34.34 16.27
C VAL A 366 -28.07 -34.08 16.00
N PHE A 367 -27.71 -32.92 15.43
CA PHE A 367 -26.31 -32.53 15.22
C PHE A 367 -25.61 -31.99 16.48
N SER A 368 -26.33 -31.35 17.41
CA SER A 368 -25.76 -30.88 18.68
C SER A 368 -25.36 -32.04 19.61
N LEU A 369 -25.99 -33.20 19.44
CA LEU A 369 -25.67 -34.44 20.16
C LEU A 369 -24.53 -35.26 19.52
N LEU A 370 -24.20 -35.03 18.24
CA LEU A 370 -23.22 -35.82 17.47
C LEU A 370 -21.88 -35.11 17.19
N SER A 371 -21.72 -33.84 17.56
CA SER A 371 -20.46 -33.10 17.40
C SER A 371 -20.05 -32.43 18.71
N PRO A 372 -18.77 -32.46 19.11
CA PRO A 372 -18.34 -31.74 20.30
C PRO A 372 -18.68 -30.25 20.14
N ILE A 373 -19.44 -29.77 21.13
CA ILE A 373 -19.78 -28.39 21.48
C ILE A 373 -18.81 -27.39 20.86
N TYR A 374 -19.28 -26.54 19.93
CA TYR A 374 -18.86 -25.13 19.77
C TYR A 374 -19.55 -24.37 18.60
N ILE A 375 -20.29 -25.04 17.69
CA ILE A 375 -20.67 -24.41 16.40
C ILE A 375 -22.04 -23.71 16.38
N ILE A 376 -22.91 -23.90 17.37
CA ILE A 376 -24.34 -23.51 17.23
C ILE A 376 -24.66 -22.11 17.80
N HIS A 377 -23.91 -21.59 18.77
CA HIS A 377 -24.24 -20.29 19.40
C HIS A 377 -24.07 -19.07 18.47
N GLU A 378 -23.28 -19.22 17.39
CA GLU A 378 -22.96 -18.12 16.46
C GLU A 378 -23.81 -18.13 15.18
N ILE A 379 -24.61 -19.18 14.96
CA ILE A 379 -25.49 -19.28 13.77
C ILE A 379 -26.82 -18.54 13.98
N VAL A 380 -27.22 -18.30 15.24
CA VAL A 380 -28.48 -17.64 15.60
C VAL A 380 -28.30 -16.16 15.93
N SER A 381 -27.07 -15.68 16.10
CA SER A 381 -26.75 -14.31 16.52
C SER A 381 -26.04 -13.44 15.47
N GLY A 382 -26.04 -13.86 14.20
CA GLY A 382 -25.49 -13.10 13.06
C GLY A 382 -26.56 -12.50 12.16
#